data_AF-A0A969AYS6-F1
#
_entry.id   AF-A0A969AYS6-F1
#
_cell.length_a   1.000
_cell.length_b   1.000
_cell.length_c   1.000
_cell.angle_alpha   90.00
_cell.angle_beta   90.00
_cell.angle_gamma   90.00
#
_symmetry.space_group_name_H-M   'P 1'
#
loop_
_entity.id
_entity.type
_entity.pdbx_description
1 polymer ?
#
loop_
_entity_poly.entity_id
_entity_poly.type
_entity_poly.pdbx_seq_one_letter_code
_entity_poly.pdbx_strand_id
1 'polypeptide(L)'
;MDSEIIVLCWTAATIGLVHTALGPDHYLPFVMMAKVRNWTMLKTTWITLLCGMGHVLSSVLLGLLGIYLGAEVMKLEALEAYRGTVAAWLLIGFGFAYFIWGIHRAFKHKSHSHIHVHSSGLVHEHPHDHTLEHAHVHHHHMFNKDMQLSPAGSIKTKARDITPWILFAVFVLGPCEPLIPLLMYPAAKSSLMGMYMVVIVFAVTTLFTMLSIVLVSTWGIGLAKLGKLERYTHAIAGGTICLSGLAIMFLGL
;
A
#
# COMPACT_ATOMS: atom_id res chain seq x y z
N MET A 1 -20.69 30.15 12.93
CA MET A 1 -19.30 29.68 12.77
C MET A 1 -18.44 30.91 12.59
N ASP A 2 -17.38 31.04 13.38
CA ASP A 2 -16.44 32.15 13.24
C ASP A 2 -15.70 32.04 11.91
N SER A 3 -15.41 33.17 11.27
CA SER A 3 -14.72 33.23 9.98
C SER A 3 -13.36 32.51 10.01
N GLU A 4 -12.68 32.56 11.15
CA GLU A 4 -11.40 31.86 11.38
C GLU A 4 -11.51 30.34 11.25
N ILE A 5 -12.57 29.72 11.81
CA ILE A 5 -12.77 28.27 11.73
C ILE A 5 -13.08 27.85 10.30
N ILE A 6 -13.83 28.67 9.55
CA ILE A 6 -14.12 28.41 8.14
C ILE A 6 -12.81 28.42 7.32
N VAL A 7 -11.94 29.41 7.55
CA VAL A 7 -10.62 29.48 6.89
C VAL A 7 -9.77 28.27 7.25
N LEU A 8 -9.73 27.86 8.53
CA LEU A 8 -8.99 26.68 8.96
C LEU A 8 -9.50 25.39 8.32
N CYS A 9 -10.82 25.21 8.20
CA CYS A 9 -11.40 24.06 7.52
C CYS A 9 -11.01 24.02 6.04
N TRP A 10 -11.03 25.17 5.35
CA TRP A 10 -10.57 25.26 3.95
C TRP A 10 -9.08 24.95 3.81
N THR A 11 -8.25 25.48 4.72
CA THR A 11 -6.82 25.17 4.77
C THR A 11 -6.61 23.67 5.01
N ALA A 12 -7.33 23.08 5.97
CA ALA A 12 -7.26 21.66 6.29
C ALA A 12 -7.66 20.77 5.10
N ALA A 13 -8.74 21.11 4.40
CA ALA A 13 -9.15 20.40 3.19
C ALA A 13 -8.09 20.52 2.08
N THR A 14 -7.59 21.73 1.84
CA THR A 14 -6.61 21.99 0.77
C THR A 14 -5.29 21.28 1.04
N ILE A 15 -4.77 21.39 2.26
CA ILE A 15 -3.57 20.68 2.69
C ILE A 15 -3.81 19.18 2.61
N GLY A 16 -4.91 18.67 3.20
CA GLY A 16 -5.33 17.26 3.16
C GLY A 16 -5.29 16.69 1.74
N LEU A 17 -5.83 17.43 0.77
CA LEU A 17 -5.83 17.06 -0.64
C LEU A 17 -4.43 17.13 -1.26
N VAL A 18 -3.75 18.26 -1.12
CA VAL A 18 -2.48 18.53 -1.82
C VAL A 18 -1.36 17.65 -1.27
N HIS A 19 -1.20 17.55 0.05
CA HIS A 19 -0.16 16.72 0.65
C HIS A 19 -0.36 15.25 0.27
N THR A 20 -1.60 14.75 0.31
CA THR A 20 -1.89 13.34 0.01
C THR A 20 -1.71 13.04 -1.48
N ALA A 21 -2.11 13.97 -2.35
CA ALA A 21 -1.96 13.80 -3.79
C ALA A 21 -0.49 13.86 -4.23
N LEU A 22 0.29 14.75 -3.62
CA LEU A 22 1.71 14.93 -3.94
C LEU A 22 2.63 13.95 -3.20
N GLY A 23 2.19 13.35 -2.10
CA GLY A 23 2.91 12.34 -1.33
C GLY A 23 2.80 10.95 -1.97
N PRO A 24 3.76 10.51 -2.81
CA PRO A 24 3.68 9.22 -3.49
C PRO A 24 3.65 8.04 -2.53
N ASP A 25 4.22 8.21 -1.35
CA ASP A 25 4.26 7.25 -0.25
C ASP A 25 2.87 6.92 0.29
N HIS A 26 1.89 7.81 0.15
CA HIS A 26 0.52 7.63 0.66
C HIS A 26 -0.31 6.65 -0.16
N TYR A 27 0.01 6.45 -1.44
CA TYR A 27 -0.80 5.60 -2.34
C TYR A 27 0.02 4.57 -3.11
N LEU A 28 1.27 4.85 -3.50
CA LEU A 28 2.05 3.94 -4.33
C LEU A 28 2.31 2.56 -3.68
N PRO A 29 2.60 2.46 -2.36
CA PRO A 29 2.74 1.15 -1.73
C PRO A 29 1.48 0.28 -1.87
N PHE A 30 0.28 0.85 -1.72
CA PHE A 30 -0.96 0.09 -1.89
C PHE A 30 -1.19 -0.30 -3.34
N VAL A 31 -0.98 0.62 -4.28
CA VAL A 31 -1.18 0.36 -5.71
C VAL A 31 -0.27 -0.77 -6.18
N MET A 32 1.02 -0.71 -5.81
CA MET A 32 2.01 -1.70 -6.21
C MET A 32 1.79 -3.05 -5.54
N MET A 33 1.48 -3.07 -4.23
CA MET A 33 1.19 -4.32 -3.54
C MET A 33 -0.13 -4.96 -4.01
N ALA A 34 -1.15 -4.16 -4.31
CA ALA A 34 -2.40 -4.66 -4.87
C ALA A 34 -2.18 -5.33 -6.23
N LYS A 35 -1.40 -4.71 -7.12
CA LYS A 35 -1.07 -5.30 -8.43
C LYS A 35 -0.25 -6.58 -8.28
N VAL A 36 0.85 -6.53 -7.52
CA VAL A 36 1.79 -7.64 -7.37
C VAL A 36 1.16 -8.85 -6.68
N ARG A 37 0.28 -8.62 -5.71
CA ARG A 37 -0.38 -9.67 -4.92
C ARG A 37 -1.77 -10.01 -5.44
N ASN A 38 -2.18 -9.44 -6.58
CA ASN A 38 -3.50 -9.60 -7.19
C ASN A 38 -4.63 -9.43 -6.16
N TRP A 39 -4.57 -8.36 -5.38
CA TRP A 39 -5.64 -8.05 -4.42
C TRP A 39 -6.91 -7.65 -5.16
N THR A 40 -8.05 -8.11 -4.66
CA THR A 40 -9.35 -7.64 -5.15
C THR A 40 -9.51 -6.15 -4.80
N MET A 41 -10.36 -5.44 -5.57
CA MET A 41 -10.67 -4.04 -5.28
C MET A 41 -11.18 -3.87 -3.85
N LEU A 42 -12.05 -4.76 -3.38
CA LEU A 42 -12.57 -4.76 -2.01
C LEU A 42 -11.46 -4.88 -0.95
N LYS A 43 -10.51 -5.81 -1.15
CA LYS A 43 -9.37 -5.97 -0.23
C LYS A 43 -8.50 -4.72 -0.23
N THR A 44 -8.22 -4.16 -1.41
CA THR A 44 -7.42 -2.93 -1.56
C THR A 44 -8.08 -1.76 -0.84
N THR A 45 -9.40 -1.54 -1.04
CA THR A 45 -10.18 -0.50 -0.36
C THR A 45 -10.07 -0.63 1.16
N TRP A 46 -10.34 -1.82 1.72
CA TRP A 46 -10.32 -1.99 3.17
C TRP A 46 -8.94 -1.82 3.78
N ILE A 47 -7.89 -2.36 3.14
CA ILE A 47 -6.52 -2.18 3.63
C ILE A 47 -6.12 -0.70 3.59
N THR A 48 -6.42 -0.02 2.49
CA THR A 48 -6.12 1.42 2.31
C THR A 48 -6.84 2.25 3.36
N LEU A 49 -8.13 2.01 3.59
CA LEU A 49 -8.91 2.72 4.61
C LEU A 49 -8.39 2.45 6.03
N LEU A 50 -8.10 1.21 6.38
CA LEU A 50 -7.57 0.87 7.71
C LEU A 50 -6.20 1.53 7.96
N CYS A 51 -5.32 1.52 6.96
CA CYS A 51 -4.02 2.16 7.07
C CYS A 51 -4.14 3.69 7.13
N GLY A 52 -4.98 4.29 6.27
CA GLY A 52 -5.23 5.72 6.26
C GLY A 52 -5.88 6.21 7.56
N MET A 53 -6.83 5.47 8.12
CA MET A 53 -7.42 5.79 9.42
C MET A 53 -6.38 5.68 10.53
N GLY A 54 -5.58 4.61 10.54
CA GLY A 54 -4.49 4.45 11.51
C GLY A 54 -3.47 5.60 11.44
N HIS A 55 -3.08 5.98 10.24
CA HIS A 55 -2.19 7.11 9.97
C HIS A 55 -2.75 8.44 10.53
N VAL A 56 -3.96 8.85 10.12
CA VAL A 56 -4.55 10.10 10.61
C VAL A 56 -4.81 10.07 12.11
N LEU A 57 -5.38 8.98 12.64
CA LEU A 57 -5.68 8.87 14.07
C LEU A 57 -4.40 8.88 14.92
N SER A 58 -3.30 8.29 14.46
CA SER A 58 -2.04 8.31 15.20
C SER A 58 -1.51 9.73 15.40
N SER A 59 -1.55 10.58 14.38
CA SER A 59 -1.12 11.98 14.47
C SER A 59 -2.13 12.85 15.23
N VAL A 60 -3.45 12.60 15.09
CA VAL A 60 -4.47 13.26 15.93
C VAL A 60 -4.22 12.96 17.41
N LEU A 61 -3.98 11.70 17.77
CA LEU A 61 -3.74 11.30 19.16
C LEU A 61 -2.46 11.94 19.72
N LEU A 62 -1.39 11.98 18.94
CA LEU A 62 -0.15 12.66 19.35
C LEU A 62 -0.35 14.17 19.49
N GLY A 63 -1.07 14.81 18.57
CA GLY A 63 -1.42 16.23 18.66
C GLY A 63 -2.24 16.55 19.90
N LEU A 64 -3.30 15.77 20.18
CA LEU A 64 -4.13 15.94 21.37
C LEU A 64 -3.37 15.69 22.67
N LEU A 65 -2.51 14.67 22.71
CA LEU A 65 -1.64 14.39 23.86
C LEU A 65 -0.65 15.54 24.08
N GLY A 66 -0.07 16.06 23.00
CA GLY A 66 0.80 17.21 23.02
C GLY A 66 0.13 18.46 23.60
N ILE A 67 -1.07 18.77 23.12
CA ILE A 67 -1.90 19.87 23.63
C ILE A 67 -2.21 19.66 25.12
N TYR A 68 -2.59 18.44 25.52
CA TYR A 68 -2.91 18.11 26.92
C TYR A 68 -1.71 18.31 27.85
N LEU A 69 -0.51 17.94 27.40
CA LEU A 69 0.74 18.11 28.16
C LEU A 69 1.31 19.53 28.09
N GLY A 70 0.66 20.45 27.36
CA GLY A 70 1.17 21.80 27.12
C GLY A 70 2.46 21.81 26.32
N ALA A 71 2.68 20.81 25.47
CA ALA A 71 3.87 20.71 24.64
C ALA A 71 3.89 21.79 23.55
N GLU A 72 5.06 22.37 23.35
CA GLU A 72 5.32 23.31 22.26
C GLU A 72 5.16 22.63 20.90
N VAL A 73 4.64 23.38 19.92
CA VAL A 73 4.48 22.92 18.52
C VAL A 73 5.78 22.30 17.99
N MET A 74 6.92 22.95 18.21
CA MET A 74 8.23 22.49 17.76
C MET A 74 8.60 21.10 18.28
N LYS A 75 8.22 20.76 19.52
CA LYS A 75 8.50 19.43 20.10
C LYS A 75 7.63 18.35 19.47
N LEU A 76 6.38 18.70 19.16
CA LEU A 76 5.45 17.77 18.52
C LEU A 76 5.81 17.55 17.05
N GLU A 77 6.19 18.60 16.33
CA GLU A 77 6.73 18.52 14.98
C GLU A 77 8.01 17.69 14.94
N ALA A 78 8.92 17.84 15.91
CA ALA A 78 10.13 17.01 15.98
C ALA A 78 9.83 15.52 16.19
N LEU A 79 8.78 15.19 16.96
CA LEU A 79 8.34 13.81 17.14
C LEU A 79 7.70 13.24 15.86
N GLU A 80 6.88 14.01 15.16
CA GLU A 80 6.37 13.62 13.84
C GLU A 80 7.51 13.44 12.83
N ALA A 81 8.46 14.39 12.74
CA ALA A 81 9.59 14.28 11.82
C ALA A 81 10.45 13.03 12.09
N TYR A 82 10.62 12.66 13.37
CA TYR A 82 11.27 11.40 13.73
C TYR A 82 10.47 10.18 13.26
N ARG A 83 9.14 10.18 13.47
CA ARG A 83 8.22 9.15 12.96
C ARG A 83 8.33 9.03 11.42
N GLY A 84 8.38 10.17 10.72
CA GLY A 84 8.66 10.30 9.29
C GLY A 84 9.95 9.65 8.85
N THR A 85 11.03 9.98 9.53
CA THR A 85 12.35 9.40 9.24
C THR A 85 12.32 7.88 9.38
N VAL A 86 11.69 7.35 10.43
CA VAL A 86 11.54 5.90 10.63
C VAL A 86 10.71 5.27 9.51
N ALA A 87 9.55 5.84 9.17
CA ALA A 87 8.69 5.35 8.10
C ALA A 87 9.40 5.37 6.73
N ALA A 88 10.13 6.45 6.42
CA ALA A 88 10.91 6.58 5.20
C ALA A 88 12.00 5.51 5.09
N TRP A 89 12.78 5.28 6.16
CA TRP A 89 13.79 4.21 6.18
C TRP A 89 13.18 2.82 6.04
N LEU A 90 12.02 2.57 6.64
CA LEU A 90 11.29 1.31 6.46
C LEU A 90 10.87 1.13 4.99
N LEU A 91 10.33 2.16 4.34
CA LEU A 91 9.96 2.12 2.92
C LEU A 91 11.17 1.93 2.00
N ILE A 92 12.26 2.66 2.24
CA ILE A 92 13.51 2.54 1.47
C ILE A 92 14.08 1.13 1.63
N GLY A 93 14.25 0.66 2.87
CA GLY A 93 14.82 -0.65 3.16
C GLY A 93 13.99 -1.79 2.58
N PHE A 94 12.68 -1.77 2.82
CA PHE A 94 11.76 -2.76 2.25
C PHE A 94 11.72 -2.70 0.72
N GLY A 95 11.55 -1.50 0.15
CA GLY A 95 11.48 -1.29 -1.29
C GLY A 95 12.75 -1.74 -2.01
N PHE A 96 13.91 -1.39 -1.48
CA PHE A 96 15.20 -1.78 -2.04
C PHE A 96 15.45 -3.28 -1.96
N ALA A 97 15.17 -3.91 -0.81
CA ALA A 97 15.27 -5.35 -0.66
C ALA A 97 14.31 -6.08 -1.63
N TYR A 98 13.08 -5.57 -1.75
CA TYR A 98 12.08 -6.14 -2.65
C TYR A 98 12.42 -5.94 -4.13
N PHE A 99 13.05 -4.81 -4.47
CA PHE A 99 13.56 -4.52 -5.81
C PHE A 99 14.66 -5.52 -6.22
N ILE A 100 15.68 -5.71 -5.37
CA ILE A 100 16.78 -6.66 -5.63
C ILE A 100 16.22 -8.07 -5.77
N TRP A 101 15.34 -8.49 -4.84
CA TRP A 101 14.69 -9.79 -4.91
C TRP A 101 13.86 -9.95 -6.19
N GLY A 102 13.12 -8.91 -6.58
CA GLY A 102 12.32 -8.88 -7.81
C GLY A 102 13.17 -9.02 -9.07
N ILE A 103 14.34 -8.37 -9.12
CA ILE A 103 15.31 -8.51 -10.22
C ILE A 103 15.86 -9.95 -10.26
N HIS A 104 16.31 -10.47 -9.11
CA HIS A 104 16.84 -11.83 -9.03
C HIS A 104 15.82 -12.86 -9.51
N ARG A 105 14.56 -12.70 -9.09
CA ARG A 105 13.45 -13.54 -9.53
C ARG A 105 13.22 -13.42 -11.04
N ALA A 106 13.20 -12.22 -11.58
CA ALA A 106 13.00 -12.00 -13.02
C ALA A 106 14.08 -12.66 -13.89
N PHE A 107 15.33 -12.76 -13.40
CA PHE A 107 16.41 -13.43 -14.12
C PHE A 107 16.40 -14.96 -13.98
N LYS A 108 15.94 -15.50 -12.85
CA LYS A 108 15.84 -16.96 -12.64
C LYS A 108 14.65 -17.61 -13.36
N HIS A 109 13.51 -16.93 -13.45
CA HIS A 109 12.30 -17.48 -14.06
C HIS A 109 12.21 -17.15 -15.56
N LYS A 110 13.06 -17.78 -16.37
CA LYS A 110 12.82 -17.81 -17.83
C LYS A 110 11.70 -18.81 -18.09
N SER A 111 10.48 -18.33 -18.34
CA SER A 111 9.43 -19.19 -18.88
C SER A 111 9.76 -19.48 -20.34
N HIS A 112 9.91 -20.76 -20.67
CA HIS A 112 9.99 -21.26 -22.04
C HIS A 112 8.67 -21.94 -22.41
N SER A 113 8.26 -21.82 -23.68
CA SER A 113 7.21 -22.65 -24.25
C SER A 113 7.84 -23.72 -25.14
N HIS A 114 7.34 -24.94 -25.04
CA HIS A 114 7.69 -26.03 -25.94
C HIS A 114 6.42 -26.56 -26.60
N ILE A 115 6.58 -26.94 -27.86
CA ILE A 115 5.54 -27.60 -28.65
C ILE A 115 5.65 -29.09 -28.37
N HIS A 116 4.58 -29.70 -27.86
CA HIS A 116 4.48 -31.15 -27.74
C HIS A 116 3.66 -31.72 -28.90
N VAL A 117 4.22 -32.73 -29.58
CA VAL A 117 3.53 -33.54 -30.59
C VAL A 117 3.12 -34.85 -29.94
N HIS A 118 1.81 -35.07 -29.83
CA HIS A 118 1.27 -36.33 -29.31
C HIS A 118 1.32 -37.44 -30.37
N SER A 119 1.34 -38.70 -29.93
CA SER A 119 1.14 -39.86 -30.81
C SER A 119 -0.25 -39.91 -31.48
N SER A 120 -1.18 -39.06 -31.04
CA SER A 120 -2.50 -38.83 -31.64
C SER A 120 -2.54 -37.69 -32.67
N GLY A 121 -1.40 -37.01 -32.93
CA GLY A 121 -1.30 -35.93 -33.93
C GLY A 121 -1.83 -34.57 -33.49
N LEU A 122 -2.36 -34.42 -32.28
CA LEU A 122 -2.77 -33.12 -31.74
C LEU A 122 -1.56 -32.35 -31.19
N VAL A 123 -1.42 -31.09 -31.57
CA VAL A 123 -0.37 -30.18 -31.10
C VAL A 123 -0.99 -29.17 -30.14
N HIS A 124 -0.41 -29.03 -28.95
CA HIS A 124 -0.78 -27.95 -28.03
C HIS A 124 0.45 -27.28 -27.42
N GLU A 125 0.29 -26.02 -27.03
CA GLU A 125 1.30 -25.19 -26.38
C GLU A 125 0.81 -24.86 -24.96
N HIS A 126 1.65 -25.15 -23.96
CA HIS A 126 1.42 -24.74 -22.59
C HIS A 126 2.68 -24.07 -22.01
N PRO A 127 2.54 -22.96 -21.25
CA PRO A 127 3.65 -22.34 -20.54
C PRO A 127 3.99 -23.12 -19.27
N HIS A 128 5.27 -23.42 -19.06
CA HIS A 128 5.77 -24.04 -17.82
C HIS A 128 6.78 -23.13 -17.10
N ASP A 129 6.88 -23.29 -15.77
CA ASP A 129 7.88 -22.68 -14.88
C ASP A 129 8.52 -23.81 -14.06
N HIS A 130 9.75 -24.22 -14.41
CA HIS A 130 10.43 -25.35 -13.78
C HIS A 130 11.17 -24.91 -12.52
N THR A 131 10.44 -24.61 -11.45
CA THR A 131 11.06 -24.47 -10.12
C THR A 131 11.02 -25.73 -9.28
N LEU A 132 10.35 -26.78 -9.74
CA LEU A 132 10.36 -28.11 -9.13
C LEU A 132 10.44 -29.16 -10.25
N GLU A 133 11.48 -29.98 -10.24
CA GLU A 133 11.56 -31.17 -11.09
C GLU A 133 10.42 -32.12 -10.74
N HIS A 134 9.42 -32.22 -11.61
CA HIS A 134 8.39 -33.25 -11.51
C HIS A 134 8.22 -33.94 -12.86
N ALA A 135 8.46 -35.25 -12.87
CA ALA A 135 8.00 -36.15 -13.92
C ALA A 135 6.53 -36.49 -13.66
N HIS A 136 5.65 -36.25 -14.63
CA HIS A 136 4.25 -36.67 -14.56
C HIS A 136 3.97 -37.76 -15.58
N VAL A 137 3.38 -38.87 -15.13
CA VAL A 137 2.73 -39.87 -15.98
C VAL A 137 1.23 -39.56 -15.97
N HIS A 138 0.63 -39.34 -17.14
CA HIS A 138 -0.80 -39.07 -17.26
C HIS A 138 -1.62 -40.30 -16.87
N HIS A 139 -2.42 -40.21 -15.81
CA HIS A 139 -3.54 -41.13 -15.59
C HIS A 139 -4.74 -40.67 -16.43
N HIS A 140 -5.17 -41.52 -17.36
CA HIS A 140 -6.39 -41.31 -18.12
C HIS A 140 -7.61 -41.27 -17.20
N HIS A 141 -8.41 -40.21 -17.31
CA HIS A 141 -9.72 -40.11 -16.69
C HIS A 141 -10.66 -41.19 -17.24
N MET A 142 -11.09 -42.12 -16.39
CA MET A 142 -12.39 -42.76 -16.55
C MET A 142 -13.42 -41.99 -15.72
N PHE A 143 -14.51 -41.64 -16.40
CA PHE A 143 -15.75 -41.07 -15.90
C PHE A 143 -16.22 -41.79 -14.62
N ASN A 144 -16.40 -41.05 -13.53
CA ASN A 144 -17.50 -41.35 -12.62
C ASN A 144 -18.07 -40.05 -12.05
N LYS A 145 -19.35 -39.85 -12.35
CA LYS A 145 -20.20 -38.82 -11.78
C LYS A 145 -20.52 -39.30 -10.36
N ASP A 146 -20.44 -38.42 -9.37
CA ASP A 146 -20.77 -38.71 -7.96
C ASP A 146 -19.63 -39.33 -7.11
N MET A 147 -18.52 -38.59 -6.91
CA MET A 147 -17.72 -38.75 -5.69
C MET A 147 -16.92 -37.48 -5.36
N GLN A 148 -17.27 -36.84 -4.24
CA GLN A 148 -16.56 -35.72 -3.65
C GLN A 148 -15.52 -36.29 -2.68
N LEU A 149 -14.29 -36.48 -3.14
CA LEU A 149 -13.15 -36.78 -2.27
C LEU A 149 -11.87 -36.24 -2.89
N SER A 150 -11.20 -35.33 -2.19
CA SER A 150 -9.87 -34.83 -2.53
C SER A 150 -8.81 -35.87 -2.18
N PRO A 151 -7.97 -36.36 -3.12
CA PRO A 151 -6.85 -37.23 -2.80
C PRO A 151 -5.54 -36.57 -3.23
N ALA A 152 -4.87 -35.87 -2.31
CA ALA A 152 -3.42 -35.69 -2.24
C ALA A 152 -3.05 -34.54 -1.28
N GLY A 153 -2.86 -34.88 0.00
CA GLY A 153 -1.59 -34.70 0.72
C GLY A 153 -0.74 -33.43 0.57
N SER A 154 -1.26 -32.28 0.16
CA SER A 154 -0.60 -31.00 0.40
C SER A 154 -1.47 -30.17 1.33
N ILE A 155 -1.05 -30.08 2.59
CA ILE A 155 -1.47 -28.97 3.44
C ILE A 155 -0.89 -27.73 2.75
N LYS A 156 -1.69 -27.06 1.90
CA LYS A 156 -1.42 -25.67 1.54
C LYS A 156 -1.60 -24.88 2.81
N THR A 157 -0.56 -24.79 3.64
CA THR A 157 -0.48 -23.77 4.67
C THR A 157 -0.59 -22.45 3.91
N LYS A 158 -1.75 -21.79 4.03
CA LYS A 158 -1.94 -20.45 3.50
C LYS A 158 -0.93 -19.58 4.23
N ALA A 159 0.24 -19.38 3.64
CA ALA A 159 1.28 -18.53 4.20
C ALA A 159 0.61 -17.20 4.59
N ARG A 160 0.73 -16.82 5.86
CA ARG A 160 0.04 -15.67 6.41
C ARG A 160 0.51 -14.45 5.63
N ASP A 161 -0.38 -13.78 4.91
CA ASP A 161 -0.05 -12.58 4.13
C ASP A 161 0.24 -11.45 5.13
N ILE A 162 1.51 -11.28 5.51
CA ILE A 162 1.96 -10.26 6.46
C ILE A 162 2.05 -8.87 5.84
N THR A 163 1.92 -8.75 4.52
CA THR A 163 2.04 -7.47 3.80
C THR A 163 1.12 -6.39 4.32
N PRO A 164 -0.19 -6.65 4.55
CA PRO A 164 -1.09 -5.62 5.08
C PRO A 164 -0.67 -5.14 6.47
N TRP A 165 -0.07 -6.00 7.29
CA TRP A 165 0.45 -5.63 8.60
C TRP A 165 1.71 -4.78 8.52
N ILE A 166 2.61 -5.09 7.58
CA ILE A 166 3.79 -4.26 7.32
C ILE A 166 3.35 -2.88 6.84
N LEU A 167 2.45 -2.80 5.85
CA LEU A 167 1.93 -1.53 5.36
C LEU A 167 1.24 -0.74 6.47
N PHE A 168 0.41 -1.39 7.28
CA PHE A 168 -0.24 -0.76 8.42
C PHE A 168 0.78 -0.20 9.42
N ALA A 169 1.80 -0.98 9.78
CA ALA A 169 2.84 -0.53 10.70
C ALA A 169 3.61 0.68 10.14
N VAL A 170 3.98 0.65 8.86
CA VAL A 170 4.66 1.77 8.20
C VAL A 170 3.78 3.03 8.19
N PHE A 171 2.50 2.90 7.85
CA PHE A 171 1.57 4.04 7.76
C PHE A 171 1.19 4.63 9.12
N VAL A 172 1.01 3.80 10.13
CA VAL A 172 0.79 4.24 11.52
C VAL A 172 2.03 4.91 12.09
N LEU A 173 3.22 4.58 11.59
CA LEU A 173 4.45 5.31 11.91
C LEU A 173 4.67 6.51 10.97
N GLY A 174 3.92 6.64 9.88
CA GLY A 174 4.00 7.77 8.97
C GLY A 174 3.47 9.04 9.64
N PRO A 175 4.17 10.18 9.49
CA PRO A 175 3.79 11.42 10.10
C PRO A 175 2.74 12.13 9.26
N CYS A 176 1.92 12.92 9.94
CA CYS A 176 0.94 13.78 9.30
C CYS A 176 1.23 15.21 9.76
N GLU A 177 2.46 15.67 9.48
CA GLU A 177 3.04 16.92 10.00
C GLU A 177 2.12 18.14 9.83
N PRO A 178 1.42 18.32 8.69
CA PRO A 178 0.57 19.51 8.49
C PRO A 178 -0.61 19.60 9.46
N LEU A 179 -0.99 18.50 10.11
CA LEU A 179 -2.15 18.46 11.01
C LEU A 179 -1.89 19.16 12.34
N ILE A 180 -0.68 19.06 12.91
CA ILE A 180 -0.39 19.58 14.26
C ILE A 180 -0.57 21.10 14.35
N PRO A 181 -0.01 21.91 13.44
CA PRO A 181 -0.25 23.36 13.45
C PRO A 181 -1.74 23.72 13.32
N LEU A 182 -2.47 22.97 12.48
CA LEU A 182 -3.92 23.17 12.28
C LEU A 182 -4.74 22.85 13.52
N LEU A 183 -4.31 21.89 14.34
CA LEU A 183 -4.96 21.57 15.62
C LEU A 183 -4.57 22.54 16.75
N MET A 184 -3.34 23.03 16.74
CA MET A 184 -2.84 23.92 17.81
C MET A 184 -3.59 25.25 17.85
N TYR A 185 -3.93 25.84 16.70
CA TYR A 185 -4.64 27.13 16.66
C TYR A 185 -6.00 27.10 17.39
N PRO A 186 -6.96 26.22 17.03
CA PRO A 186 -8.24 26.14 17.73
C PRO A 186 -8.08 25.65 19.18
N ALA A 187 -7.06 24.83 19.49
CA ALA A 187 -6.73 24.46 20.85
C ALA A 187 -6.33 25.66 21.71
N ALA A 188 -5.46 26.54 21.20
CA ALA A 188 -5.03 27.75 21.89
C ALA A 188 -6.19 28.74 22.14
N LYS A 189 -7.21 28.73 21.26
CA LYS A 189 -8.46 29.49 21.42
C LYS A 189 -9.50 28.79 22.30
N SER A 190 -9.18 27.64 22.89
CA SER A 190 -10.12 26.80 23.67
C SER A 190 -11.39 26.41 22.90
N SER A 191 -11.31 26.31 21.57
CA SER A 191 -12.45 25.98 20.71
C SER A 191 -12.47 24.48 20.36
N LEU A 192 -13.15 23.69 21.20
CA LEU A 192 -13.30 22.24 20.98
C LEU A 192 -14.02 21.94 19.65
N MET A 193 -15.06 22.70 19.32
CA MET A 193 -15.80 22.53 18.07
C MET A 193 -14.92 22.79 16.85
N GLY A 194 -14.08 23.84 16.90
CA GLY A 194 -13.13 24.15 15.84
C GLY A 194 -12.12 23.03 15.61
N MET A 195 -11.57 22.46 16.70
CA MET A 195 -10.67 21.30 16.61
C MET A 195 -11.33 20.11 15.93
N TYR A 196 -12.53 19.71 16.37
CA TYR A 196 -13.22 18.55 15.77
C TYR A 196 -13.55 18.78 14.29
N MET A 197 -14.01 19.97 13.92
CA MET A 197 -14.28 20.29 12.51
C MET A 197 -13.02 20.18 11.65
N VAL A 198 -11.90 20.75 12.10
CA VAL A 198 -10.62 20.69 11.37
C VAL A 198 -10.13 19.24 11.23
N VAL A 199 -10.16 18.45 12.31
CA VAL A 199 -9.79 17.02 12.27
C VAL A 199 -10.64 16.27 11.25
N ILE A 200 -11.97 16.42 11.31
CA ILE A 200 -12.89 15.67 10.45
C ILE A 200 -12.70 16.07 8.99
N VAL A 201 -12.61 17.37 8.70
CA VAL A 201 -12.42 17.86 7.32
C VAL A 201 -11.09 17.37 6.76
N PHE A 202 -10.01 17.45 7.53
CA PHE A 202 -8.71 16.92 7.13
C PHE A 202 -8.78 15.40 6.89
N ALA A 203 -9.28 14.63 7.86
CA ALA A 203 -9.36 13.18 7.79
C ALA A 203 -10.19 12.68 6.60
N VAL A 204 -11.38 13.26 6.38
CA VAL A 204 -12.24 12.90 5.25
C VAL A 204 -11.55 13.22 3.92
N THR A 205 -10.93 14.40 3.81
CA THR A 205 -10.28 14.81 2.57
C THR A 205 -9.06 13.95 2.24
N THR A 206 -8.20 13.67 3.23
CA THR A 206 -7.04 12.78 3.10
C THR A 206 -7.47 11.36 2.72
N LEU A 207 -8.42 10.76 3.45
CA LEU A 207 -8.90 9.41 3.15
C LEU A 207 -9.55 9.31 1.78
N PHE A 208 -10.37 10.30 1.41
CA PHE A 208 -11.02 10.35 0.11
C PHE A 208 -10.00 10.47 -1.03
N THR A 209 -9.01 11.38 -0.89
CA THR A 209 -7.97 11.60 -1.90
C THR A 209 -7.12 10.35 -2.07
N MET A 210 -6.60 9.81 -0.97
CA MET A 210 -5.81 8.59 -0.93
C MET A 210 -6.54 7.42 -1.59
N LEU A 211 -7.79 7.16 -1.17
CA LEU A 211 -8.58 6.07 -1.72
C LEU A 211 -8.86 6.27 -3.21
N SER A 212 -9.22 7.48 -3.63
CA SER A 212 -9.49 7.79 -5.03
C SER A 212 -8.27 7.51 -5.91
N ILE A 213 -7.09 7.98 -5.50
CA ILE A 213 -5.84 7.76 -6.25
C ILE A 213 -5.51 6.26 -6.29
N VAL A 214 -5.63 5.54 -5.17
CA VAL A 214 -5.35 4.10 -5.13
C VAL A 214 -6.28 3.33 -6.06
N LEU A 215 -7.59 3.60 -6.03
CA LEU A 215 -8.57 2.86 -6.84
C LEU A 215 -8.41 3.18 -8.34
N VAL A 216 -8.25 4.46 -8.69
CA VAL A 216 -8.04 4.87 -10.09
C VAL A 216 -6.73 4.28 -10.63
N SER A 217 -5.65 4.33 -9.85
CA SER A 217 -4.34 3.81 -10.27
C SER A 217 -4.32 2.29 -10.37
N THR A 218 -4.91 1.57 -9.41
CA THR A 218 -5.01 0.10 -9.46
C THR A 218 -5.88 -0.37 -10.63
N TRP A 219 -7.00 0.30 -10.88
CA TRP A 219 -7.83 0.03 -12.05
C TRP A 219 -7.08 0.30 -13.35
N GLY A 220 -6.43 1.47 -13.47
CA GLY A 220 -5.66 1.84 -14.66
C GLY A 220 -4.51 0.87 -14.97
N ILE A 221 -3.73 0.47 -13.97
CA ILE A 221 -2.66 -0.54 -14.12
C ILE A 221 -3.23 -1.95 -14.39
N GLY A 222 -4.46 -2.22 -13.94
CA GLY A 222 -5.19 -3.45 -14.26
C GLY A 222 -5.49 -3.60 -15.76
N LEU A 223 -5.76 -2.49 -16.45
CA LEU A 223 -6.06 -2.46 -17.89
C LEU A 223 -4.79 -2.59 -18.77
N ALA A 224 -3.62 -2.27 -18.22
CA ALA A 224 -2.35 -2.35 -18.94
C ALA A 224 -1.91 -3.82 -19.15
N LYS A 225 -1.77 -4.23 -20.42
CA LYS A 225 -1.17 -5.51 -20.81
C LYS A 225 0.36 -5.39 -20.71
N LEU A 226 0.92 -5.78 -19.57
CA LEU A 226 2.35 -5.59 -19.28
C LEU A 226 3.29 -6.51 -20.09
N GLY A 227 2.79 -7.57 -20.73
CA GLY A 227 3.56 -8.42 -21.64
C GLY A 227 4.93 -8.82 -21.06
N LYS A 228 6.03 -8.42 -21.72
CA LYS A 228 7.40 -8.72 -21.26
C LYS A 228 7.80 -8.02 -19.95
N LEU A 229 7.10 -6.96 -19.53
CA LEU A 229 7.31 -6.28 -18.24
C LEU A 229 6.66 -7.01 -17.07
N GLU A 230 5.75 -7.95 -17.31
CA GLU A 230 5.07 -8.70 -16.25
C GLU A 230 6.07 -9.46 -15.36
N ARG A 231 7.17 -9.97 -15.96
CA ARG A 231 8.27 -10.62 -15.22
C ARG A 231 9.00 -9.69 -14.26
N TYR A 232 8.97 -8.37 -14.50
CA TYR A 232 9.62 -7.37 -13.66
C TYR A 232 8.65 -6.69 -12.68
N THR A 233 7.38 -7.08 -12.61
CA THR A 233 6.37 -6.41 -11.77
C THR A 233 6.79 -6.32 -10.30
N HIS A 234 7.44 -7.36 -9.76
CA HIS A 234 7.98 -7.35 -8.40
C HIS A 234 9.13 -6.35 -8.23
N ALA A 235 10.03 -6.26 -9.22
CA ALA A 235 11.10 -5.27 -9.21
C ALA A 235 10.52 -3.86 -9.29
N ILE A 236 9.64 -3.59 -10.24
CA ILE A 236 8.99 -2.28 -10.42
C ILE A 236 8.27 -1.85 -9.13
N ALA A 237 7.55 -2.77 -8.48
CA ALA A 237 6.90 -2.49 -7.20
C ALA A 237 7.90 -2.11 -6.11
N GLY A 238 8.97 -2.89 -5.91
CA GLY A 238 10.01 -2.57 -4.94
C GLY A 238 10.70 -1.24 -5.23
N GLY A 239 11.04 -0.99 -6.50
CA GLY A 239 11.67 0.25 -6.93
C GLY A 239 10.77 1.46 -6.71
N THR A 240 9.48 1.34 -7.00
CA THR A 240 8.49 2.41 -6.76
C THR A 240 8.37 2.72 -5.27
N ILE A 241 8.30 1.70 -4.41
CA ILE A 241 8.21 1.86 -2.95
C ILE A 241 9.50 2.48 -2.39
N CYS A 242 10.66 2.08 -2.90
CA CYS A 242 11.94 2.67 -2.53
C CYS A 242 11.99 4.16 -2.93
N LEU A 243 11.59 4.48 -4.16
CA LEU A 243 11.54 5.84 -4.68
C LEU A 243 10.56 6.72 -3.89
N SER A 244 9.41 6.18 -3.44
CA SER A 244 8.52 6.95 -2.57
C SER A 244 9.14 7.22 -1.20
N GLY A 245 9.89 6.28 -0.63
CA GLY A 245 10.63 6.50 0.61
C GLY A 245 11.75 7.55 0.46
N LEU A 246 12.47 7.53 -0.67
CA LEU A 246 13.45 8.57 -1.00
C LEU A 246 12.79 9.93 -1.21
N ALA A 247 11.61 9.98 -1.83
CA ALA A 247 10.86 11.22 -2.03
C ALA A 247 10.53 11.91 -0.70
N ILE A 248 10.13 11.16 0.33
CA ILE A 248 9.94 11.69 1.70
C ILE A 248 11.22 12.38 2.20
N MET A 249 12.36 11.69 2.12
CA MET A 249 13.65 12.21 2.62
C MET A 249 14.13 13.47 1.89
N PHE A 250 13.90 13.57 0.58
CA PHE A 250 14.37 14.69 -0.25
C PHE A 250 13.41 15.87 -0.29
N LEU A 251 12.09 15.61 -0.28
CA LEU A 251 11.07 16.64 -0.40
C LEU A 251 10.56 17.12 0.97
N GLY A 252 10.87 16.42 2.05
CA GLY A 252 10.35 16.72 3.39
C GLY A 252 8.81 16.67 3.42
N LEU A 253 8.25 15.72 2.68
CA LEU A 253 6.80 15.47 2.59
C LEU A 253 6.31 14.55 3.71
#